data_AF-A0A496ZKN2-F1
#
_entry.id   AF-A0A496ZKN2-F1
#
_cell.length_a   1.000
_cell.length_b   1.000
_cell.length_c   1.000
_cell.angle_alpha   90.00
_cell.angle_beta   90.00
_cell.angle_gamma   90.00
#
_symmetry.space_group_name_H-M   'P 1'
#
loop_
_entity.id
_entity.type
_entity.pdbx_description
1 polymer ?
#
loop_
_entity_poly.entity_id
_entity_poly.type
_entity_poly.pdbx_seq_one_letter_code
_entity_poly.pdbx_strand_id
1 'polypeptide(L)'
;KGRKCASKVSVLFNQMESDMYNLVPAIGSLNAMRSDKPFGIIEGEVKEFGETIDMEITSKMVEIMPSKRGNVARVMLYMNKKYGVQFPDHNQTVEMLKEWDLADPEDDWEYQKKQILKATYGMEF
;
A
#
# COMPACT_ATOMS: atom_id res chain seq x y z
N LYS A 1 -5.24 22.51 8.62
CA LYS A 1 -3.88 22.33 8.04
C LYS A 1 -3.87 21.00 7.29
N GLY A 2 -3.17 20.86 6.15
CA GLY A 2 -3.20 19.65 5.30
C GLY A 2 -1.81 19.25 4.78
N ARG A 3 -1.75 18.34 3.80
CA ARG A 3 -0.50 17.76 3.26
C ARG A 3 0.60 18.79 2.98
N LYS A 4 0.29 19.87 2.25
CA LYS A 4 1.25 20.95 1.93
C LYS A 4 1.88 21.64 3.15
N CYS A 5 1.17 21.66 4.27
CA CYS A 5 1.70 22.20 5.51
C CYS A 5 2.59 21.15 6.20
N ALA A 6 2.13 19.90 6.28
CA ALA A 6 2.87 18.80 6.88
C ALA A 6 4.25 18.61 6.23
N SER A 7 4.33 18.65 4.90
CA SER A 7 5.58 18.50 4.15
C SER A 7 6.62 19.61 4.42
N LYS A 8 6.17 20.77 4.90
CA LYS A 8 7.06 21.90 5.20
C LYS A 8 7.55 21.91 6.64
N VAL A 9 6.78 21.34 7.56
CA VAL A 9 6.98 21.57 9.00
C VAL A 9 7.23 20.31 9.81
N SER A 10 6.90 19.12 9.26
CA SER A 10 7.02 17.85 9.99
C SER A 10 8.12 16.99 9.38
N VAL A 11 9.23 16.85 10.12
CA VAL A 11 10.33 15.95 9.75
C VAL A 11 9.84 14.50 9.67
N LEU A 12 8.99 14.07 10.60
CA LEU A 12 8.41 12.73 10.59
C LEU A 12 7.56 12.50 9.34
N PHE A 13 6.71 13.47 8.96
CA PHE A 13 5.91 13.36 7.74
C PHE A 13 6.79 13.26 6.49
N ASN A 14 7.88 14.04 6.43
CA ASN A 14 8.83 13.99 5.32
C ASN A 14 9.51 12.63 5.21
N GLN A 15 9.88 12.01 6.33
CA GLN A 15 10.42 10.64 6.34
C GLN A 15 9.39 9.63 5.84
N MET A 16 8.14 9.73 6.30
CA MET A 16 7.07 8.83 5.89
C MET A 16 6.72 8.96 4.40
N GLU A 17 6.56 10.18 3.88
CA GLU A 17 6.15 10.39 2.48
C GLU A 17 7.27 10.12 1.47
N SER A 18 8.53 10.11 1.91
CA SER A 18 9.71 9.78 1.09
C SER A 18 10.19 8.33 1.25
N ASP A 19 9.54 7.52 2.09
CA ASP A 19 9.93 6.13 2.31
C ASP A 19 9.67 5.30 1.04
N MET A 20 10.76 4.91 0.37
CA MET A 20 10.73 4.24 -0.93
C MET A 20 10.04 2.87 -0.89
N TYR A 21 9.91 2.23 0.27
CA TYR A 21 9.13 0.99 0.36
C TYR A 21 7.65 1.23 0.08
N ASN A 22 7.12 2.40 0.43
CA ASN A 22 5.74 2.81 0.18
C ASN A 22 5.52 3.50 -1.18
N LEU A 23 6.56 3.61 -2.02
CA LEU A 23 6.45 4.20 -3.36
C LEU A 23 6.50 3.11 -4.44
N VAL A 24 5.48 3.09 -5.31
CA VAL A 24 5.36 2.18 -6.45
C VAL A 24 4.81 2.91 -7.67
N PRO A 25 5.22 2.52 -8.89
CA PRO A 25 4.61 3.05 -10.11
C PRO A 25 3.14 2.60 -10.20
N ALA A 26 2.26 3.51 -10.62
CA ALA A 26 0.84 3.22 -10.81
C ALA A 26 0.29 3.95 -12.03
N ILE A 27 -0.77 3.40 -12.63
CA ILE A 27 -1.54 4.09 -13.69
C ILE A 27 -2.20 5.32 -13.06
N GLY A 28 -1.97 6.50 -13.65
CA GLY A 28 -2.39 7.78 -13.06
C GLY A 28 -3.89 7.90 -12.80
N SER A 29 -4.72 7.39 -13.71
CA SER A 29 -6.18 7.35 -13.53
C SER A 29 -6.60 6.44 -12.37
N LEU A 30 -6.04 5.22 -12.27
CA LEU A 30 -6.32 4.30 -11.17
C LEU A 30 -5.87 4.90 -9.83
N ASN A 31 -4.71 5.54 -9.78
CA ASN A 31 -4.24 6.22 -8.57
C ASN A 31 -5.19 7.35 -8.14
N ALA A 32 -5.68 8.15 -9.09
CA ALA A 32 -6.66 9.20 -8.81
C ALA A 32 -7.99 8.63 -8.30
N MET A 33 -8.48 7.53 -8.90
CA MET A 33 -9.72 6.87 -8.48
C MET A 33 -9.58 6.16 -7.13
N ARG A 34 -8.44 5.53 -6.85
CA ARG A 34 -8.12 4.91 -5.55
C ARG A 34 -8.18 5.96 -4.43
N SER A 35 -7.55 7.12 -4.64
CA SER A 35 -7.43 8.17 -3.62
C SER A 35 -6.83 7.59 -2.31
N ASP A 36 -7.39 7.96 -1.18
CA ASP A 36 -7.11 7.56 0.19
C ASP A 36 -8.03 6.44 0.69
N LYS A 37 -8.78 5.77 -0.20
CA LYS A 37 -9.69 4.69 0.21
C LYS A 37 -8.91 3.51 0.82
N PRO A 38 -9.45 2.90 1.90
CA PRO A 38 -8.87 1.67 2.45
C PRO A 38 -8.94 0.52 1.44
N PHE A 39 -8.02 -0.42 1.58
CA PHE A 39 -8.10 -1.69 0.86
C PHE A 39 -9.06 -2.64 1.59
N GLY A 40 -9.75 -3.49 0.83
CA GLY A 40 -10.66 -4.50 1.36
C GLY A 40 -11.10 -5.48 0.27
N ILE A 41 -11.99 -6.40 0.63
CA ILE A 41 -12.65 -7.32 -0.29
C ILE A 41 -14.05 -6.76 -0.62
N ILE A 42 -14.38 -6.69 -1.90
CA ILE A 42 -15.66 -6.24 -2.44
C ILE A 42 -16.35 -7.45 -3.06
N GLU A 43 -17.45 -7.89 -2.46
CA GLU A 43 -18.23 -9.00 -3.01
C GLU A 43 -18.93 -8.59 -4.33
N GLY A 44 -18.75 -9.40 -5.37
CA GLY A 44 -19.33 -9.17 -6.69
C GLY A 44 -18.32 -8.58 -7.66
N GLU A 45 -17.71 -9.45 -8.48
CA GLU A 45 -16.66 -9.11 -9.44
C GLU A 45 -17.22 -8.36 -10.66
N VAL A 46 -17.50 -7.07 -10.52
CA VAL A 46 -17.66 -6.20 -11.69
C VAL A 46 -16.27 -5.75 -12.10
N LYS A 47 -15.72 -6.39 -13.14
CA LYS A 47 -14.44 -5.96 -13.74
C LYS A 47 -14.60 -4.62 -14.45
N GLU A 48 -14.51 -3.53 -13.68
CA GLU A 48 -14.75 -2.17 -14.16
C GLU A 48 -13.69 -1.69 -15.15
N PHE A 49 -12.48 -2.26 -15.10
CA PHE A 49 -11.35 -1.84 -15.93
C PHE A 49 -10.97 -2.85 -17.04
N GLY A 50 -11.95 -3.69 -17.43
CA GLY A 50 -11.78 -4.70 -18.48
C GLY A 50 -11.09 -5.97 -18.00
N GLU A 51 -10.66 -6.82 -18.93
CA GLU A 51 -10.12 -8.16 -18.58
C GLU A 51 -8.70 -8.14 -18.04
N THR A 52 -7.95 -7.05 -18.26
CA THR A 52 -6.51 -6.97 -17.96
C THR A 52 -6.20 -6.28 -16.64
N ILE A 53 -7.16 -5.55 -16.05
CA ILE A 53 -7.01 -4.83 -14.80
C ILE A 53 -8.08 -5.32 -13.84
N ASP A 54 -7.66 -6.19 -12.93
CA ASP A 54 -8.49 -6.77 -11.87
C ASP A 54 -8.36 -5.88 -10.61
N MET A 55 -9.27 -4.90 -10.55
CA MET A 55 -9.33 -3.88 -9.50
C MET A 55 -10.74 -3.30 -9.43
N GLU A 56 -11.33 -3.28 -8.24
CA GLU A 56 -12.68 -2.79 -8.01
C GLU A 56 -12.61 -1.56 -7.10
N ILE A 57 -13.28 -0.47 -7.50
CA ILE A 57 -13.23 0.79 -6.76
C ILE A 57 -14.65 1.23 -6.39
N THR A 58 -15.01 1.09 -5.12
CA THR A 58 -16.27 1.63 -4.59
C THR A 58 -16.07 3.01 -4.00
N SER A 59 -17.15 3.65 -3.55
CA SER A 59 -17.05 4.90 -2.78
C SER A 59 -16.35 4.72 -1.42
N LYS A 60 -16.28 3.48 -0.89
CA LYS A 60 -15.78 3.20 0.48
C LYS A 60 -14.42 2.52 0.51
N MET A 61 -14.11 1.66 -0.44
CA MET A 61 -12.90 0.84 -0.42
C MET A 61 -12.45 0.45 -1.83
N VAL A 62 -11.25 -0.10 -1.90
CA VAL A 62 -10.64 -0.62 -3.13
C VAL A 62 -10.26 -2.08 -2.92
N GLU A 63 -10.63 -2.93 -3.85
CA GLU A 63 -10.09 -4.28 -3.96
C GLU A 63 -9.01 -4.31 -5.05
N ILE A 64 -7.98 -5.13 -4.82
CA ILE A 64 -6.90 -5.37 -5.76
C ILE A 64 -6.80 -6.86 -6.03
N MET A 65 -6.28 -7.19 -7.20
CA MET A 65 -5.98 -8.56 -7.60
C MET A 65 -5.22 -9.34 -6.51
N PRO A 66 -5.54 -10.63 -6.30
CA PRO A 66 -4.92 -11.46 -5.27
C PRO A 66 -3.38 -11.46 -5.26
N SER A 67 -2.74 -11.44 -6.44
CA SER A 67 -1.29 -11.46 -6.64
C SER A 67 -0.55 -10.14 -6.32
N LYS A 68 -1.28 -9.16 -5.80
CA LYS A 68 -0.72 -7.88 -5.31
C LYS A 68 -1.09 -7.59 -3.86
N ARG A 69 -1.89 -8.45 -3.23
CA ARG A 69 -2.37 -8.27 -1.87
C ARG A 69 -1.23 -8.37 -0.86
N GLY A 70 -0.31 -9.29 -1.07
CA GLY A 70 0.88 -9.47 -0.25
C GLY A 70 1.80 -8.25 -0.29
N ASN A 71 2.06 -7.70 -1.48
CA ASN A 71 2.90 -6.51 -1.62
C ASN A 71 2.31 -5.32 -0.82
N VAL A 72 1.01 -5.09 -0.96
CA VAL A 72 0.31 -4.03 -0.21
C VAL A 72 0.31 -4.32 1.28
N ALA A 73 0.04 -5.56 1.68
CA ALA A 73 0.03 -5.99 3.06
C ALA A 73 1.36 -5.73 3.77
N ARG A 74 2.46 -6.20 3.18
CA ARG A 74 3.81 -6.01 3.74
C ARG A 74 4.15 -4.55 3.92
N VAL A 75 3.89 -3.71 2.92
CA VAL A 75 4.16 -2.26 2.98
C VAL A 75 3.31 -1.59 4.06
N MET A 76 2.02 -1.91 4.16
CA MET A 76 1.12 -1.32 5.15
C MET A 76 1.50 -1.74 6.58
N LEU A 77 1.83 -3.02 6.79
CA LEU A 77 2.33 -3.54 8.06
C LEU A 77 3.69 -2.92 8.43
N TYR A 78 4.58 -2.74 7.46
CA TYR A 78 5.84 -2.02 7.62
C TYR A 78 5.62 -0.57 8.06
N MET A 79 4.73 0.17 7.40
CA MET A 79 4.42 1.57 7.76
C MET A 79 3.77 1.66 9.15
N ASN A 80 2.93 0.70 9.51
CA ASN A 80 2.37 0.59 10.86
C ASN A 80 3.48 0.35 11.90
N LYS A 81 4.36 -0.64 11.67
CA LYS A 81 5.45 -0.99 12.59
C LYS A 81 6.48 0.13 12.75
N LYS A 82 6.92 0.73 11.64
CA LYS A 82 8.00 1.72 11.62
C LYS A 82 7.55 3.10 12.09
N TYR A 83 6.35 3.54 11.71
CA TYR A 83 5.88 4.91 11.93
C TYR A 83 4.62 5.00 12.80
N GLY A 84 4.04 3.88 13.23
CA GLY A 84 2.82 3.86 14.04
C GLY A 84 1.55 4.21 13.28
N VAL A 85 1.54 4.11 11.94
CA VAL A 85 0.37 4.44 11.10
C VAL A 85 -0.85 3.62 11.54
N GLN A 86 -1.95 4.31 11.83
CA GLN A 86 -3.23 3.68 12.21
C GLN A 86 -4.17 3.58 11.00
N PHE A 87 -5.09 2.60 11.06
CA PHE A 87 -6.11 2.40 10.03
C PHE A 87 -7.50 2.67 10.63
N PRO A 88 -8.53 3.03 9.83
CA PRO A 88 -9.88 3.30 10.32
C PRO A 88 -10.44 2.18 11.22
N ASP A 89 -10.31 0.92 10.78
CA ASP A 89 -10.66 -0.28 11.55
C ASP A 89 -9.38 -1.05 11.89
N HIS A 90 -8.54 -0.46 12.76
CA HIS A 90 -7.15 -0.85 12.92
C HIS A 90 -6.92 -2.36 13.12
N ASN A 91 -7.59 -2.98 14.10
CA ASN A 91 -7.36 -4.38 14.42
C ASN A 91 -7.79 -5.33 13.28
N GLN A 92 -8.98 -5.10 12.72
CA GLN A 92 -9.51 -5.90 11.61
C GLN A 92 -8.64 -5.74 10.36
N THR A 93 -8.20 -4.50 10.08
CA THR A 93 -7.30 -4.23 8.96
C THR A 93 -5.96 -4.94 9.15
N VAL A 94 -5.38 -4.91 10.35
CA VAL A 94 -4.12 -5.60 10.64
C VAL A 94 -4.26 -7.12 10.50
N GLU A 95 -5.36 -7.72 10.94
CA GLU A 95 -5.62 -9.16 10.73
C GLU A 95 -5.72 -9.50 9.25
N MET A 96 -6.53 -8.77 8.49
CA MET A 96 -6.66 -8.97 7.05
C MET A 96 -5.31 -8.83 6.33
N LEU A 97 -4.51 -7.81 6.67
CA LEU A 97 -3.19 -7.62 6.07
C LEU A 97 -2.24 -8.78 6.40
N LYS A 98 -2.29 -9.34 7.62
CA LYS A 98 -1.47 -10.52 7.97
C LYS A 98 -1.88 -11.75 7.15
N GLU A 99 -3.17 -11.95 6.95
CA GLU A 99 -3.68 -13.04 6.10
C GLU A 99 -3.22 -12.87 4.65
N TRP A 100 -3.27 -11.65 4.13
CA TRP A 100 -2.81 -11.34 2.78
C TRP A 100 -1.30 -11.55 2.61
N ASP A 101 -0.48 -11.13 3.58
CA ASP A 101 0.97 -11.35 3.57
C ASP A 101 1.31 -12.86 3.56
N LEU A 102 0.56 -13.67 4.31
CA LEU A 102 0.74 -15.12 4.33
C LEU A 102 0.26 -15.79 3.03
N ALA A 103 -0.83 -15.31 2.44
CA ALA A 103 -1.42 -15.90 1.24
C ALA A 103 -0.66 -15.56 -0.05
N ASP A 104 -0.01 -14.40 -0.10
CA ASP A 104 0.74 -13.90 -1.26
C ASP A 104 2.18 -13.56 -0.81
N PRO A 105 3.09 -14.55 -0.76
CA PRO A 105 4.44 -14.37 -0.25
C PRO A 105 5.27 -13.40 -1.11
N GLU A 106 6.42 -12.97 -0.59
CA GLU A 106 7.33 -12.07 -1.29
C GLU A 106 7.68 -12.56 -2.71
N ASP A 107 7.49 -11.68 -3.69
CA ASP A 107 7.90 -11.92 -5.07
C ASP A 107 9.36 -11.49 -5.36
N ASP A 108 9.90 -11.93 -6.49
CA ASP A 108 11.28 -11.63 -6.90
C ASP A 108 11.55 -10.12 -7.00
N TRP A 109 10.54 -9.34 -7.41
CA TRP A 109 10.67 -7.90 -7.57
C TRP A 109 10.76 -7.19 -6.23
N GLU A 110 9.93 -7.57 -5.25
CA GLU A 110 10.01 -7.06 -3.88
C GLU A 110 11.36 -7.38 -3.25
N TYR A 111 11.83 -8.63 -3.42
CA TYR A 111 13.15 -9.02 -2.94
C TYR A 111 14.25 -8.13 -3.55
N GLN A 112 14.25 -7.98 -4.88
CA GLN A 112 15.21 -7.13 -5.59
C GLN A 112 15.15 -5.67 -5.13
N LYS A 113 13.93 -5.11 -4.99
CA LYS A 113 13.73 -3.74 -4.50
C LYS A 113 14.36 -3.57 -3.12
N LYS A 114 14.15 -4.49 -2.18
CA LYS A 114 14.79 -4.43 -0.85
C LYS A 114 16.32 -4.45 -0.96
N GLN A 115 16.90 -5.29 -1.80
CA GLN A 115 18.35 -5.34 -1.97
C GLN A 115 18.91 -4.02 -2.52
N ILE A 116 18.26 -3.44 -3.55
CA ILE A 116 18.68 -2.17 -4.15
C ILE A 116 18.61 -1.04 -3.12
N LEU A 117 17.50 -0.95 -2.37
CA LEU A 117 17.30 0.11 -1.38
C LEU A 117 18.28 -0.02 -0.21
N LYS A 118 18.57 -1.24 0.23
CA LYS A 118 19.59 -1.50 1.23
C LYS A 118 20.99 -1.13 0.75
N ALA A 119 21.39 -1.59 -0.44
CA ALA A 119 22.73 -1.34 -0.98
C ALA A 119 22.99 0.14 -1.30
N THR A 120 21.96 0.86 -1.77
CA THR A 120 22.11 2.25 -2.23
C THR A 120 21.91 3.27 -1.11
N TYR A 121 20.96 3.02 -0.20
CA TYR A 121 20.51 4.00 0.79
C TYR A 121 20.61 3.50 2.23
N GLY A 122 21.05 2.27 2.47
CA GLY A 122 21.13 1.68 3.81
C GLY A 122 19.76 1.47 4.46
N MET A 123 18.68 1.43 3.67
CA MET A 123 17.32 1.28 4.19
C MET A 123 17.02 -0.17 4.58
N GLU A 124 16.26 -0.33 5.66
CA GLU A 124 15.77 -1.63 6.15
C GLU A 124 14.25 -1.70 6.09
N PHE A 125 13.74 -2.88 5.74
CA PHE A 125 12.32 -3.23 5.64
C PHE A 125 11.91 -4.10 6.83
#